data_AF-A0A8J7JCN0-F1
#
_entry.id   AF-A0A8J7JCN0-F1
#
_cell.length_a   1.000
_cell.length_b   1.000
_cell.length_c   1.000
_cell.angle_alpha   90.00
_cell.angle_beta   90.00
_cell.angle_gamma   90.00
#
_symmetry.space_group_name_H-M   'P 1'
#
loop_
_entity.id
_entity.type
_entity.pdbx_description
1 polymer ?
#
loop_
_entity_poly.entity_id
_entity_poly.type
_entity_poly.pdbx_seq_one_letter_code
_entity_poly.pdbx_strand_id
1 'polypeptide(L)'
;MSLKKRDLYVILAVFCLGLVLALGSLKGNGKDTPYDEMHWKVYRALQAGQQRETVEKGCNECHAIVTIKNHPPKEQCLICHKRVQR
;
A
#
# COMPACT_ATOMS: atom_id res chain seq x y z
N MET A 1 -26.01 -21.31 20.36
CA MET A 1 -24.57 -21.45 20.70
C MET A 1 -24.24 -20.43 21.77
N SER A 2 -23.91 -20.87 22.98
CA SER A 2 -23.53 -19.96 24.07
C SER A 2 -22.05 -19.58 23.87
N LEU A 3 -21.78 -18.30 23.62
CA LEU A 3 -20.42 -17.78 23.46
C LEU A 3 -19.70 -17.94 24.80
N LYS A 4 -18.66 -18.78 24.83
CA LYS A 4 -17.84 -18.94 26.03
C LYS A 4 -16.98 -17.68 26.18
N LYS A 5 -16.57 -17.34 27.41
CA LYS A 5 -15.69 -16.18 27.67
C LYS A 5 -14.44 -16.16 26.77
N ARG A 6 -13.91 -17.34 26.45
CA ARG A 6 -12.82 -17.53 25.47
C ARG A 6 -13.15 -16.98 24.08
N ASP A 7 -14.35 -17.23 23.59
CA ASP A 7 -14.79 -16.79 22.26
C ASP A 7 -14.91 -15.25 22.22
N LEU A 8 -15.29 -14.64 23.34
CA LEU A 8 -15.33 -13.18 23.49
C LEU A 8 -13.94 -12.54 23.38
N TYR A 9 -12.90 -13.16 23.96
CA TYR A 9 -11.52 -12.70 23.81
C TYR A 9 -11.01 -12.83 22.38
N VAL A 10 -11.36 -13.92 21.69
CA VAL A 10 -10.98 -14.12 20.28
C VAL A 10 -11.66 -13.09 19.39
N ILE A 11 -12.95 -12.84 19.58
CA ILE A 11 -13.70 -11.82 18.85
C ILE A 11 -13.10 -10.43 19.08
N LEU A 12 -12.77 -10.10 20.32
CA LEU A 12 -12.12 -8.83 20.66
C LEU A 12 -10.75 -8.69 19.99
N ALA A 13 -9.93 -9.75 20.00
CA ALA A 13 -8.61 -9.74 19.37
C ALA A 13 -8.70 -9.54 17.85
N VAL A 14 -9.63 -10.26 17.18
CA VAL A 14 -9.89 -10.11 15.74
C VAL A 14 -10.41 -8.71 15.42
N PHE A 15 -11.29 -8.16 16.26
CA PHE A 15 -11.82 -6.81 16.10
C PHE A 15 -10.72 -5.75 16.25
N CYS A 16 -9.88 -5.86 17.27
CA CYS A 16 -8.73 -4.97 17.47
C CYS A 16 -7.74 -5.05 16.30
N LEU A 17 -7.43 -6.26 15.82
CA LEU A 17 -6.55 -6.44 14.65
C LEU A 17 -7.16 -5.80 13.40
N GLY A 18 -8.46 -6.02 13.15
CA GLY A 18 -9.19 -5.40 12.05
C GLY A 18 -9.17 -3.87 12.12
N LEU A 19 -9.35 -3.30 13.31
CA LEU A 19 -9.26 -1.86 13.55
C LEU A 19 -7.87 -1.29 13.25
N VAL A 20 -6.80 -1.95 13.71
CA VAL A 20 -5.42 -1.51 13.46
C VAL A 20 -5.11 -1.53 11.96
N LEU A 21 -5.49 -2.60 11.26
CA LEU A 21 -5.28 -2.71 9.81
C LEU A 21 -6.10 -1.68 9.02
N ALA A 22 -7.35 -1.43 9.43
CA ALA A 22 -8.20 -0.42 8.80
C ALA A 22 -7.61 0.99 8.98
N LEU A 23 -7.24 1.36 10.20
CA LEU A 23 -6.65 2.68 10.50
C LEU A 23 -5.30 2.88 9.80
N GLY A 24 -4.47 1.83 9.68
CA GLY A 24 -3.21 1.87 8.95
C GLY A 24 -3.36 2.06 7.43
N SER A 25 -4.43 1.54 6.84
CA SER A 25 -4.66 1.60 5.38
C SER A 25 -5.26 2.94 4.90
N LEU A 26 -5.87 3.71 5.81
CA LEU A 26 -6.55 4.96 5.47
C LEU A 26 -5.60 6.13 5.18
N LYS A 27 -4.40 6.14 5.76
CA LYS A 27 -3.49 7.29 5.63
C LYS A 27 -2.48 7.05 4.49
N GLY A 28 -2.90 7.37 3.26
CA GLY A 28 -1.96 7.55 2.15
C GLY A 28 -1.04 8.71 2.49
N ASN A 29 0.20 8.41 2.88
CA ASN A 29 1.16 9.44 3.34
C ASN A 29 1.92 10.09 2.16
N GLY A 30 1.65 9.70 0.92
CA GLY A 30 2.30 10.22 -0.28
C GLY A 30 1.30 10.81 -1.28
N LYS A 31 1.79 11.66 -2.19
CA LYS A 31 1.02 12.11 -3.36
C LYS A 31 0.73 10.92 -4.27
N ASP A 32 -0.44 10.89 -4.88
CA ASP A 32 -0.78 9.81 -5.82
C ASP A 32 0.16 9.78 -7.02
N THR A 33 0.36 8.57 -7.56
CA THR A 33 1.13 8.36 -8.79
C THR A 33 0.35 8.99 -9.96
N PRO A 34 0.94 9.94 -10.72
CA PRO A 34 0.26 10.59 -11.83
C PRO A 34 -0.25 9.59 -12.87
N TYR A 35 -1.38 9.90 -13.49
CA TYR A 35 -1.88 9.14 -14.65
C TYR A 35 -1.45 9.85 -15.94
N ASP A 36 -0.19 9.66 -16.32
CA ASP A 36 0.42 10.25 -17.52
C ASP A 36 1.25 9.22 -18.30
N GLU A 37 1.73 9.61 -19.48
CA GLU A 37 2.48 8.73 -20.39
C GLU A 37 3.74 8.14 -19.75
N MET A 38 4.38 8.88 -18.83
CA MET A 38 5.59 8.44 -18.15
C MET A 38 5.29 7.34 -17.13
N HIS A 39 4.10 7.37 -16.53
CA HIS A 39 3.68 6.40 -15.51
C HIS A 39 2.79 5.27 -16.04
N TRP A 40 2.30 5.33 -17.29
CA TRP A 40 1.41 4.32 -17.86
C TRP A 40 1.96 2.89 -17.82
N LYS A 41 3.28 2.72 -17.93
CA LYS A 41 3.91 1.40 -17.82
C LYS A 41 3.59 0.73 -16.47
N VAL A 42 3.62 1.50 -15.38
CA VAL A 42 3.27 1.04 -14.03
C VAL A 42 1.78 0.64 -13.96
N TYR A 43 0.89 1.47 -14.52
CA TYR A 43 -0.54 1.18 -14.53
C TYR A 43 -0.87 -0.10 -15.32
N ARG A 44 -0.32 -0.25 -16.52
CA ARG A 44 -0.54 -1.43 -17.38
C ARG A 44 0.01 -2.70 -16.75
N ALA A 45 1.22 -2.65 -16.19
CA ALA A 45 1.84 -3.76 -15.48
C ALA A 45 0.94 -4.29 -14.35
N LEU A 46 0.42 -3.39 -13.52
CA LEU A 46 -0.47 -3.75 -12.41
C LEU A 46 -1.84 -4.23 -12.89
N GLN A 47 -2.40 -3.66 -13.96
CA GLN A 47 -3.65 -4.13 -14.56
C GLN A 47 -3.49 -5.53 -15.18
N ALA A 48 -2.31 -5.84 -15.72
CA ALA A 48 -1.95 -7.16 -16.24
C ALA A 48 -1.68 -8.19 -15.13
N GLY A 49 -1.83 -7.82 -13.85
CA GLY A 49 -1.66 -8.73 -12.72
C GLY A 49 -0.20 -8.93 -12.27
N GLN A 50 0.74 -8.10 -12.74
CA GLN A 50 2.11 -8.16 -12.23
C GLN A 50 2.16 -7.77 -10.75
N GLN A 51 3.08 -8.38 -10.01
CA GLN A 51 3.23 -8.12 -8.58
C GLN A 51 3.74 -6.69 -8.34
N ARG A 52 3.10 -5.99 -7.40
CA ARG A 52 3.43 -4.61 -6.99
C ARG A 52 4.94 -4.39 -6.82
N GLU A 53 5.59 -5.28 -6.08
CA GLU A 53 7.03 -5.22 -5.78
C GLU A 53 7.90 -5.27 -7.03
N THR A 54 7.49 -6.01 -8.05
CA THR A 54 8.23 -6.08 -9.33
C THR A 54 8.08 -4.78 -10.12
N VAL A 55 6.88 -4.21 -10.13
CA VAL A 55 6.60 -2.95 -10.83
C VAL A 55 7.32 -1.78 -10.16
N GLU A 56 7.38 -1.77 -8.82
CA GLU A 56 8.01 -0.69 -8.05
C GLU A 56 9.54 -0.61 -8.21
N LYS A 57 10.18 -1.68 -8.68
CA LYS A 57 11.61 -1.65 -9.03
C LYS A 57 11.89 -0.62 -10.12
N GLY A 58 10.99 -0.50 -11.10
CA GLY A 58 11.13 0.48 -12.19
C GLY A 58 11.01 1.94 -11.73
N CYS A 59 10.46 2.20 -10.53
CA CYS A 59 10.39 3.57 -10.00
C CYS A 59 11.78 4.17 -9.78
N ASN A 60 12.78 3.35 -9.46
CA ASN A 60 14.14 3.81 -9.17
C ASN A 60 14.92 4.26 -10.42
N GLU A 61 14.42 3.97 -11.63
CA GLU A 61 15.03 4.39 -12.89
C GLU A 61 15.05 5.92 -13.01
N CYS A 62 14.00 6.57 -12.48
CA CYS A 62 13.84 8.03 -12.50
C CYS A 62 13.81 8.65 -11.09
N HIS A 63 13.32 7.95 -10.06
CA HIS A 63 13.20 8.48 -8.69
C HIS A 63 14.32 7.99 -7.77
N ALA A 64 15.34 8.83 -7.60
CA ALA A 64 16.40 8.60 -6.62
C ALA A 64 15.90 8.90 -5.18
N ILE A 65 15.58 7.84 -4.42
CA ILE A 65 15.08 7.93 -3.02
C ILE A 65 16.08 8.61 -2.06
N VAL A 66 17.35 8.74 -2.47
CA VAL A 66 18.43 9.35 -1.69
C VAL A 66 18.13 10.81 -1.28
N THR A 67 17.15 11.46 -1.93
CA THR A 67 16.90 12.90 -1.79
C THR A 67 15.83 13.28 -0.76
N ILE A 68 15.08 12.34 -0.17
CA ILE A 68 13.96 12.68 0.70
C ILE A 68 14.24 12.25 2.16
N LYS A 69 14.48 13.25 3.01
CA LYS A 69 14.65 13.06 4.46
C LYS A 69 13.39 12.39 5.04
N ASN A 70 13.58 11.29 5.76
CA ASN A 70 12.51 10.47 6.37
C ASN A 70 11.60 9.73 5.37
N HIS A 71 12.04 9.50 4.13
CA HIS A 71 11.29 8.62 3.22
C HIS A 71 11.46 7.14 3.62
N PRO A 72 10.38 6.34 3.61
CA PRO A 72 10.44 4.91 3.84
C PRO A 72 11.38 4.16 2.86
N PRO A 73 11.72 2.89 3.14
CA PRO A 73 12.59 2.07 2.29
C PRO A 73 12.11 1.96 0.82
N LYS A 74 13.03 1.56 -0.06
CA LYS A 74 12.78 1.27 -1.48
C LYS A 74 11.74 0.17 -1.67
N GLU A 75 11.10 0.13 -2.84
CA GLU A 75 10.16 -0.94 -3.24
C GLU A 75 8.91 -1.05 -2.34
N GLN A 76 8.49 0.10 -1.80
CA GLN A 76 7.22 0.29 -1.10
C GLN A 76 6.44 1.51 -1.61
N CYS A 77 6.71 1.92 -2.85
CA CYS A 77 6.25 3.17 -3.43
C CYS A 77 4.72 3.26 -3.45
N LEU A 78 4.03 2.25 -3.99
CA LEU A 78 2.58 2.28 -4.23
C LEU A 78 1.75 1.96 -2.98
N ILE A 79 2.39 1.64 -1.85
CA ILE A 79 1.70 1.59 -0.55
C ILE A 79 1.27 3.00 -0.13
N CYS A 80 2.17 3.98 -0.31
CA CYS A 80 1.94 5.38 0.07
C CYS A 80 1.52 6.26 -1.11
N HIS A 81 2.07 6.00 -2.31
CA HIS A 81 1.79 6.71 -3.56
C HIS A 81 0.75 5.94 -4.39
N LYS A 82 -0.50 5.96 -3.94
CA LYS A 82 -1.57 5.18 -4.55
C LYS A 82 -1.77 5.59 -6.02
N ARG A 83 -2.34 4.68 -6.81
CA ARG A 83 -2.79 4.99 -8.16
C ARG A 83 -4.03 5.86 -8.08
N VAL A 84 -4.13 6.84 -8.96
CA VAL A 84 -5.41 7.52 -9.20
C VAL A 84 -6.35 6.47 -9.79
N GLN A 85 -7.34 6.04 -9.02
CA GLN A 85 -8.41 5.17 -9.51
C GLN A 85 -9.39 6.07 -10.27
N ARG A 86 -9.52 5.84 -11.59
CA ARG A 86 -10.64 6.32 -12.39
C ARG A 86 -11.48 5.14 -12.80
#